data_AF-A0A1G8EIH7-F1
#
_entry.id   AF-A0A1G8EIH7-F1
#
_cell.length_a   1.000
_cell.length_b   1.000
_cell.length_c   1.000
_cell.angle_alpha   90.00
_cell.angle_beta   90.00
_cell.angle_gamma   90.00
#
_symmetry.space_group_name_H-M   'P 1'
#
loop_
_entity.id
_entity.type
_entity.pdbx_description
1 polymer ?
#
loop_
_entity_poly.entity_id
_entity_poly.type
_entity_poly.pdbx_seq_one_letter_code
_entity_poly.pdbx_strand_id
1 'polypeptide(L)'
;MITGPQMRAARALLGIDQKTLAARAGLSLPTIQRMEASPGTVRGVIDSLTKVVEALEAGGVELIGEGAESRASGRGVRLRGPAA
;
A
#
# COMPACT_ATOMS: atom_id res chain seq x y z
N MET A 1 -6.57 -3.26 -7.20
CA MET A 1 -5.24 -3.88 -6.99
C MET A 1 -4.26 -2.79 -6.56
N ILE A 2 -3.32 -3.10 -5.66
CA ILE A 2 -2.33 -2.14 -5.15
C ILE A 2 -1.00 -2.22 -5.92
N THR A 3 -0.31 -1.09 -6.05
CA THR A 3 1.02 -0.99 -6.68
C THR A 3 2.14 -0.85 -5.64
N GLY A 4 3.38 -1.19 -6.02
CA GLY A 4 4.55 -1.01 -5.15
C GLY A 4 4.75 0.45 -4.66
N PRO A 5 4.60 1.47 -5.53
CA PRO A 5 4.58 2.87 -5.10
C PRO A 5 3.47 3.21 -4.08
N GLN A 6 2.26 2.67 -4.25
CA GLN A 6 1.17 2.87 -3.28
C GLN A 6 1.49 2.25 -1.92
N MET A 7 2.09 1.05 -1.89
CA MET A 7 2.54 0.43 -0.64
C MET A 7 3.58 1.30 0.08
N ARG A 8 4.59 1.81 -0.64
CA ARG A 8 5.60 2.71 -0.07
C ARG A 8 5.00 4.00 0.46
N ALA A 9 4.05 4.59 -0.26
CA ALA A 9 3.36 5.81 0.15
C ALA A 9 2.52 5.58 1.41
N ALA A 10 1.71 4.51 1.43
CA ALA A 10 0.92 4.11 2.61
C ALA A 10 1.82 3.90 3.83
N ARG A 11 2.93 3.20 3.65
CA ARG A 11 3.91 2.96 4.71
C ARG A 11 4.53 4.27 5.23
N ALA A 12 4.87 5.19 4.34
CA ALA A 12 5.39 6.50 4.71
C ALA A 12 4.37 7.33 5.51
N LEU A 13 3.09 7.28 5.15
CA LEU A 13 2.01 7.93 5.92
C LEU A 13 1.88 7.37 7.33
N LEU A 14 2.11 6.06 7.51
CA LEU A 14 2.11 5.40 8.82
C LEU A 14 3.41 5.61 9.62
N GLY A 15 4.47 6.14 9.01
CA GLY A 15 5.77 6.31 9.65
C GLY A 15 6.45 4.99 10.04
N ILE A 16 6.13 3.88 9.37
CA ILE A 16 6.69 2.55 9.68
C ILE A 16 7.72 2.09 8.65
N ASP A 17 8.59 1.16 9.04
CA ASP A 17 9.56 0.53 8.13
C ASP A 17 9.02 -0.78 7.50
N GLN A 18 9.76 -1.35 6.56
CA GLN A 18 9.35 -2.58 5.87
C GLN A 18 9.24 -3.78 6.82
N LYS A 19 10.08 -3.84 7.87
CA LYS A 19 10.05 -4.91 8.87
C LYS A 19 8.76 -4.86 9.69
N THR A 20 8.35 -3.67 10.09
CA THR A 20 7.10 -3.44 10.82
C THR A 20 5.89 -3.81 9.95
N LEU A 21 5.88 -3.41 8.67
CA LEU A 21 4.81 -3.80 7.75
C LEU A 21 4.77 -5.33 7.57
N ALA A 22 5.93 -5.98 7.40
CA ALA A 22 6.02 -7.43 7.28
C ALA A 22 5.45 -8.15 8.51
N ALA A 23 5.81 -7.69 9.72
CA ALA A 23 5.29 -8.23 10.97
C ALA A 23 3.76 -8.05 11.10
N ARG A 24 3.24 -6.85 10.78
CA ARG A 24 1.79 -6.57 10.84
C ARG A 24 0.98 -7.39 9.83
N ALA A 25 1.54 -7.62 8.63
CA ALA A 25 0.90 -8.42 7.59
C ALA A 25 1.09 -9.94 7.78
N GLY A 26 1.89 -10.39 8.76
CA GLY A 26 2.23 -11.82 8.90
C GLY A 26 3.00 -12.37 7.69
N LEU A 27 3.83 -11.55 7.04
CA LEU A 27 4.62 -11.90 5.86
C LEU A 27 6.12 -11.78 6.14
N SER A 28 6.94 -12.42 5.31
CA SER A 28 8.39 -12.27 5.40
C SER A 28 8.85 -10.92 4.85
N LEU A 29 9.91 -10.35 5.43
CA LEU A 29 10.53 -9.11 4.95
C LEU A 29 10.88 -9.16 3.44
N PRO A 30 11.48 -10.24 2.90
CA PRO A 30 11.74 -10.34 1.46
C PRO A 30 10.46 -10.29 0.60
N THR A 31 9.32 -10.74 1.14
CA THR A 31 8.04 -10.64 0.42
C THR A 31 7.61 -9.18 0.30
N ILE A 32 7.62 -8.42 1.40
CA ILE A 32 7.31 -6.98 1.36
C ILE A 32 8.29 -6.22 0.46
N GLN A 33 9.59 -6.52 0.54
CA GLN A 33 10.60 -5.89 -0.32
C GLN A 33 10.33 -6.11 -1.81
N ARG A 34 10.01 -7.36 -2.22
CA ARG A 34 9.65 -7.66 -3.62
C ARG A 34 8.36 -6.94 -4.05
N MET A 35 7.37 -6.86 -3.16
CA MET A 35 6.12 -6.16 -3.46
C MET A 35 6.34 -4.66 -3.64
N GLU A 36 7.07 -4.00 -2.73
CA GLU A 36 7.38 -2.56 -2.84
C GLU A 36 8.27 -2.22 -4.03
N ALA A 37 9.15 -3.16 -4.46
CA ALA A 37 10.01 -3.01 -5.62
C ALA A 37 9.26 -3.16 -6.95
N SER A 38 8.01 -3.64 -6.94
CA SER A 38 7.22 -3.79 -8.17
C SER A 38 6.88 -2.41 -8.76
N PRO A 39 7.25 -2.13 -10.03
CA PRO A 39 7.06 -0.80 -10.62
C PRO A 39 5.59 -0.45 -10.91
N GLY A 40 4.72 -1.46 -10.97
CA GLY A 40 3.29 -1.29 -11.18
C GLY A 40 2.49 -2.15 -10.21
N THR A 41 1.39 -2.72 -10.70
CA THR A 41 0.57 -3.67 -9.94
C THR A 41 1.45 -4.80 -9.40
N VAL A 42 1.37 -5.03 -8.10
CA VAL A 42 2.06 -6.14 -7.47
C VAL A 42 1.42 -7.44 -7.97
N ARG A 43 2.15 -8.19 -8.81
CA ARG A 43 1.73 -9.50 -9.28
C ARG A 43 2.10 -10.53 -8.22
N GLY A 44 1.12 -11.29 -7.72
CA GLY A 44 1.39 -12.27 -6.66
C GLY A 44 0.15 -13.01 -6.16
N VAL A 45 0.36 -13.79 -5.10
CA VAL A 45 -0.67 -14.54 -4.38
C VAL A 45 -1.65 -13.56 -3.74
N ILE A 46 -2.93 -13.67 -4.09
CA ILE A 46 -4.01 -12.78 -3.64
C ILE A 46 -4.04 -12.69 -2.11
N ASP A 47 -3.87 -13.82 -1.41
CA ASP A 47 -3.83 -13.89 0.06
C ASP A 47 -2.79 -12.93 0.67
N SER A 48 -1.56 -12.90 0.14
CA SER A 48 -0.52 -12.01 0.66
C SER A 48 -0.84 -10.54 0.39
N LEU A 49 -1.50 -10.22 -0.73
CA LEU A 49 -1.94 -8.84 -1.00
C LEU A 49 -3.03 -8.41 -0.04
N THR A 50 -4.01 -9.28 0.23
CA THR A 50 -5.07 -9.03 1.19
C THR A 50 -4.49 -8.73 2.57
N LYS A 51 -3.56 -9.56 3.07
CA LYS A 51 -2.88 -9.34 4.35
C LYS A 51 -2.16 -8.00 4.45
N VAL A 52 -1.53 -7.55 3.36
CA VAL A 52 -0.87 -6.23 3.32
C VAL A 52 -1.90 -5.11 3.37
N VAL A 53 -2.99 -5.21 2.60
CA VAL A 53 -4.07 -4.21 2.59
C VAL A 53 -4.68 -4.08 4.00
N GLU A 54 -5.06 -5.21 4.61
CA GLU A 54 -5.61 -5.24 5.97
C GLU A 54 -4.65 -4.64 7.00
N ALA A 55 -3.34 -4.94 6.90
CA ALA A 55 -2.34 -4.39 7.81
C ALA A 55 -2.17 -2.86 7.68
N LEU A 56 -2.34 -2.31 6.47
CA LEU A 56 -2.30 -0.87 6.22
C LEU A 56 -3.58 -0.18 6.73
N GLU A 57 -4.74 -0.79 6.46
CA GLU A 57 -6.05 -0.31 6.93
C GLU A 57 -6.15 -0.31 8.46
N ALA A 58 -5.70 -1.39 9.10
CA ALA A 58 -5.59 -1.47 10.56
C ALA A 58 -4.61 -0.44 11.14
N GLY A 59 -3.66 0.05 10.34
CA GLY A 59 -2.76 1.15 10.68
C GLY A 59 -3.40 2.54 10.57
N GLY A 60 -4.58 2.65 9.95
CA GLY A 60 -5.28 3.92 9.72
C GLY A 60 -5.09 4.51 8.32
N VAL A 61 -4.55 3.76 7.35
CA VAL A 61 -4.50 4.18 5.94
C VAL A 61 -5.70 3.64 5.19
N GLU A 62 -6.42 4.52 4.51
CA GLU A 62 -7.43 4.14 3.52
C GLU A 62 -6.80 4.08 2.12
N LEU A 63 -6.93 2.93 1.45
CA LEU A 63 -6.48 2.77 0.07
C LEU A 63 -7.62 3.12 -0.89
N ILE A 64 -7.43 4.18 -1.68
CA ILE A 64 -8.43 4.60 -2.65
C ILE A 64 -8.18 3.88 -3.97
N GLY A 65 -9.18 3.14 -4.44
CA GLY A 65 -9.15 2.42 -5.71
C GLY A 65 -9.02 3.33 -6.93
N GLU A 66 -8.59 2.75 -8.05
CA GLU A 66 -8.56 3.45 -9.34
C GLU A 66 -9.96 3.96 -9.71
N GLY A 67 -10.05 5.22 -10.12
CA GLY A 67 -11.33 5.88 -10.45
C GLY A 67 -12.24 6.15 -9.25
N ALA A 68 -11.87 5.74 -8.03
CA ALA A 68 -12.71 5.94 -6.86
C ALA A 68 -12.65 7.39 -6.33
N GLU A 69 -13.78 7.86 -5.81
CA GLU A 69 -13.88 9.15 -5.13
C GLU A 69 -13.16 9.09 -3.77
N SER A 70 -12.44 10.16 -3.43
CA SER A 70 -11.89 10.34 -2.08
C SER A 70 -12.97 11.01 -1.22
N ARG A 71 -13.79 10.21 -0.54
CA ARG A 71 -14.96 10.73 0.20
C ARG A 71 -14.63 11.24 1.60
N ALA A 72 -13.58 10.70 2.22
CA ALA A 72 -13.18 11.10 3.56
C ALA A 72 -12.65 12.55 3.58
N SER A 73 -12.97 13.28 4.65
CA SER A 73 -12.44 14.61 4.94
C SER A 73 -11.13 14.49 5.71
N GLY A 74 -10.08 15.22 5.28
CA GLY A 74 -8.77 15.19 5.90
C GLY A 74 -7.66 15.60 4.93
N ARG A 75 -6.46 15.85 5.47
CA ARG A 75 -5.26 16.08 4.65
C ARG A 75 -4.80 14.76 4.02
N GLY A 76 -4.58 14.75 2.72
CA GLY A 76 -4.16 13.56 1.98
C GLY A 76 -3.35 13.89 0.74
N VAL A 77 -2.83 12.84 0.10
CA VAL A 77 -2.09 12.94 -1.16
C VAL A 77 -2.71 12.02 -2.20
N ARG A 78 -2.91 12.53 -3.41
CA ARG A 78 -3.37 11.76 -4.57
C ARG A 78 -2.43 12.04 -5.74
N LEU A 79 -2.00 10.98 -6.41
CA LEU A 79 -1.34 11.12 -7.70
C LEU A 79 -2.35 11.71 -8.68
N ARG A 80 -2.03 12.86 -9.26
CA ARG A 80 -2.74 13.33 -10.45
C ARG A 80 -2.47 12.34 -11.58
N GLY A 81 -3.37 12.27 -12.56
CA GLY A 81 -3.14 11.50 -13.78
C GLY A 81 -1.79 11.86 -14.42
N PRO A 82 -1.28 11.04 -15.34
CA PRO A 82 0.02 11.27 -15.96
C PRO A 82 0.15 12.75 -16.35
N ALA A 83 1.23 13.40 -15.89
CA ALA A 83 1.56 14.72 -16.38
C ALA A 83 1.74 14.60 -17.89
N ALA A 84 1.01 15.43 -18.65
CA ALA A 84 1.18 15.52 -20.08
C ALA A 84 2.63 15.93 -20.43
#